data_AF-A0A7J9RAE6-F1
#
_entry.id   AF-A0A7J9RAE6-F1
#
_cell.length_a   1.000
_cell.length_b   1.000
_cell.length_c   1.000
_cell.angle_alpha   90.00
_cell.angle_beta   90.00
_cell.angle_gamma   90.00
#
_symmetry.space_group_name_H-M   'P 1'
#
loop_
_entity.id
_entity.type
_entity.pdbx_description
1 polymer ?
#
loop_
_entity_poly.entity_id
_entity_poly.type
_entity_poly.pdbx_seq_one_letter_code
_entity_poly.pdbx_strand_id
1 'polypeptide(L)'
;MAYGVVVLDKVHAMNIDALNRTAKSGALIENGMVFALSGKEAGAGETEMWTVVQPATGANLTHLWMAYSPEIVDTNAQYRGLDPDPRNFAHAIGDPISCFKPQIGDLITLTDDVITGTKSTNGFVVATNGDYQLNWGASAVSGLSLKLLGTTYISIGLGSIGTQRVTAYQFEVVAIA
;
A
#
# COMPACT_ATOMS: atom_id res chain seq x y z
N MET A 1 10.16 13.71 5.69
CA MET A 1 9.15 12.69 6.04
C MET A 1 9.42 11.53 5.12
N ALA A 2 9.51 10.30 5.63
CA ALA A 2 9.78 9.12 4.81
C ALA A 2 8.43 8.45 4.51
N TYR A 3 8.10 8.31 3.23
CA TYR A 3 6.88 7.63 2.78
C TYR A 3 7.05 6.11 2.82
N GLY A 4 5.92 5.42 2.91
CA GLY A 4 5.83 3.96 2.89
C GLY A 4 6.46 3.28 1.68
N VAL A 5 7.10 2.13 1.89
CA VAL A 5 7.52 1.22 0.82
C VAL A 5 6.78 -0.10 0.95
N VAL A 6 6.22 -0.57 -0.16
CA VAL A 6 5.57 -1.88 -0.28
C VAL A 6 6.38 -2.77 -1.22
N VAL A 7 6.60 -4.01 -0.80
CA VAL A 7 7.17 -5.07 -1.64
C VAL A 7 6.15 -6.19 -1.73
N LEU A 8 5.77 -6.51 -2.96
CA LEU A 8 4.91 -7.66 -3.25
C LEU A 8 5.77 -8.91 -3.28
N ASP A 9 5.79 -9.70 -2.21
CA ASP A 9 6.64 -10.89 -2.12
C ASP A 9 6.06 -12.05 -2.94
N LYS A 10 4.76 -12.32 -2.73
CA LYS A 10 4.01 -13.34 -3.44
C LYS A 10 2.53 -13.01 -3.37
N VAL A 11 2.03 -12.33 -4.40
CA VAL A 11 0.64 -11.90 -4.46
C VAL A 11 -0.08 -12.49 -5.66
N HIS A 12 -1.35 -12.86 -5.49
CA HIS A 12 -2.19 -13.41 -6.56
C HIS A 12 -2.28 -12.45 -7.76
N ALA A 13 -2.26 -11.14 -7.49
CA ALA A 13 -2.36 -10.11 -8.52
C ALA A 13 -1.20 -10.12 -9.53
N MET A 14 -0.06 -10.75 -9.22
CA MET A 14 1.02 -10.96 -10.19
C MET A 14 0.65 -11.92 -11.33
N ASN A 15 -0.37 -12.77 -11.12
CA ASN A 15 -0.81 -13.78 -12.09
C ASN A 15 -2.28 -13.59 -12.51
N ILE A 16 -3.01 -12.68 -11.87
CA ILE A 16 -4.44 -12.44 -12.11
C ILE A 16 -4.63 -10.94 -12.38
N ASP A 17 -4.61 -10.58 -13.66
CA ASP A 17 -4.67 -9.18 -14.10
C ASP A 17 -5.92 -8.44 -13.60
N ALA A 18 -7.04 -9.17 -13.42
CA ALA A 18 -8.29 -8.61 -12.89
C ALA A 18 -8.17 -8.06 -11.45
N LEU A 19 -7.12 -8.44 -10.72
CA LEU A 19 -6.81 -7.92 -9.39
C LEU A 19 -5.92 -6.68 -9.42
N ASN A 20 -5.59 -6.15 -10.60
CA ASN A 20 -4.85 -4.90 -10.77
C ASN A 20 -5.75 -3.84 -11.40
N ARG A 21 -5.64 -2.60 -10.93
CA ARG A 21 -6.36 -1.44 -11.46
C ARG A 21 -5.51 -0.19 -11.36
N THR A 22 -5.86 0.80 -12.19
CA THR A 22 -5.40 2.17 -12.01
C THR A 22 -6.50 2.98 -11.33
N ALA A 23 -6.13 3.78 -10.35
CA ALA A 23 -7.05 4.59 -9.56
C ALA A 23 -6.59 6.04 -9.49
N LYS A 24 -7.49 6.94 -9.10
CA LYS A 24 -7.23 8.37 -8.92
C LYS A 24 -7.82 8.81 -7.57
N SER A 25 -7.05 9.59 -6.83
CA SER A 25 -7.42 10.05 -5.49
C SER A 25 -7.44 11.57 -5.38
N GLY A 26 -8.41 12.08 -4.62
CA GLY A 26 -8.44 13.48 -4.17
C GLY A 26 -7.54 13.75 -2.95
N ALA A 27 -6.97 12.71 -2.35
CA ALA A 27 -6.01 12.77 -1.25
C ALA A 27 -4.63 12.26 -1.71
N LEU A 28 -3.58 12.70 -1.03
CA LEU A 28 -2.24 12.13 -1.20
C LEU A 28 -2.25 10.67 -0.74
N ILE A 29 -1.74 9.76 -1.56
CA ILE A 29 -1.71 8.31 -1.27
C ILE A 29 -0.27 7.81 -1.31
N GLU A 30 0.14 7.08 -0.28
CA GLU A 30 1.45 6.44 -0.23
C GLU A 30 1.37 4.97 -0.64
N ASN A 31 2.51 4.40 -1.03
CA ASN A 31 2.60 2.97 -1.27
C ASN A 31 2.36 2.19 0.03
N GLY A 32 1.49 1.18 -0.02
CA GLY A 32 1.05 0.41 1.14
C GLY A 32 -0.23 0.94 1.81
N MET A 33 -0.70 2.14 1.46
CA MET A 33 -2.03 2.61 1.88
C MET A 33 -3.14 1.84 1.18
N VAL A 34 -4.30 1.76 1.85
CA VAL A 34 -5.46 0.99 1.44
C VAL A 34 -6.72 1.84 1.28
N PHE A 35 -7.57 1.48 0.33
CA PHE A 35 -8.77 2.24 0.00
C PHE A 35 -9.81 1.38 -0.73
N ALA A 36 -11.06 1.83 -0.73
CA ALA A 36 -12.09 1.28 -1.59
C ALA A 36 -12.08 1.96 -2.97
N LEU A 37 -12.65 1.29 -3.96
CA LEU A 37 -12.92 1.85 -5.28
C LEU A 37 -14.43 1.91 -5.49
N SER A 38 -14.94 3.04 -5.96
CA SER A 38 -16.38 3.21 -6.23
C SER A 38 -16.71 2.93 -7.70
N GLY A 39 -16.45 3.90 -8.57
CA GLY A 39 -16.72 3.85 -10.00
C GLY A 39 -15.51 4.31 -10.82
N LYS A 40 -15.68 4.32 -12.14
CA LYS A 40 -14.71 4.89 -13.07
C LYS A 40 -14.84 6.42 -13.12
N GLU A 41 -13.72 7.09 -13.34
CA GLU A 41 -13.67 8.53 -13.56
C GLU A 41 -14.48 8.93 -14.81
N ALA A 42 -15.10 10.10 -14.77
CA ALA A 42 -15.90 10.64 -15.88
C ALA A 42 -15.11 11.62 -16.77
N GLY A 43 -13.88 11.97 -16.38
CA GLY A 43 -13.01 12.88 -17.11
C GLY A 43 -12.60 12.34 -18.48
N ALA A 44 -12.52 13.21 -19.48
CA ALA A 44 -12.01 12.84 -20.79
C ALA A 44 -10.54 12.38 -20.68
N GLY A 45 -10.24 11.17 -21.17
CA GLY A 45 -8.91 10.56 -21.03
C GLY A 45 -8.66 9.86 -19.70
N GLU A 46 -9.63 9.87 -18.78
CA GLU A 46 -9.51 9.31 -17.43
C GLU A 46 -10.43 8.10 -17.19
N THR A 47 -11.27 7.76 -18.16
CA THR A 47 -12.34 6.74 -18.04
C THR A 47 -11.89 5.32 -17.74
N GLU A 48 -10.58 5.07 -17.74
CA GLU A 48 -9.96 3.80 -17.37
C GLU A 48 -9.59 3.74 -15.88
N MET A 49 -9.47 4.90 -15.23
CA MET A 49 -9.12 5.06 -13.82
C MET A 49 -10.35 4.93 -12.93
N TRP A 50 -10.14 4.38 -11.73
CA TRP A 50 -11.16 4.23 -10.70
C TRP A 50 -11.04 5.31 -9.62
N THR A 51 -12.17 5.81 -9.12
CA THR A 51 -12.18 6.79 -8.04
C THR A 51 -11.89 6.11 -6.69
N VAL A 52 -10.84 6.59 -6.02
CA VAL A 52 -10.46 6.20 -4.66
C VAL A 52 -11.48 6.73 -3.65
N VAL A 53 -11.90 5.87 -2.73
CA VAL A 53 -12.75 6.23 -1.59
C VAL A 53 -12.05 5.81 -0.30
N GLN A 54 -11.99 6.72 0.66
CA GLN A 54 -11.44 6.43 1.98
C GLN A 54 -12.22 5.26 2.63
N PRO A 55 -11.53 4.29 3.25
CA PRO A 55 -12.20 3.18 3.92
C PRO A 55 -13.28 3.66 4.89
N ALA A 56 -14.47 3.08 4.80
CA ALA A 56 -15.60 3.41 5.65
C ALA A 56 -16.27 2.14 6.23
N THR A 57 -17.00 2.24 7.34
CA THR A 57 -17.66 1.09 7.98
C THR A 57 -18.52 0.26 7.01
N GLY A 58 -18.71 -1.02 7.32
CA GLY A 58 -19.51 -1.94 6.50
C GLY A 58 -18.75 -2.40 5.26
N ALA A 59 -19.42 -2.46 4.11
CA ALA A 59 -18.87 -2.97 2.84
C ALA A 59 -17.67 -2.17 2.27
N ASN A 60 -17.27 -1.07 2.91
CA ASN A 60 -16.16 -0.21 2.51
C ASN A 60 -14.91 -0.42 3.40
N LEU A 61 -14.97 -1.35 4.37
CA LEU A 61 -13.78 -1.93 5.02
C LEU A 61 -13.37 -3.26 4.41
N THR A 62 -14.18 -3.74 3.47
CA THR A 62 -14.07 -5.05 2.83
C THR A 62 -13.55 -4.88 1.42
N HIS A 63 -12.88 -5.89 0.88
CA HIS A 63 -12.41 -5.88 -0.51
C HIS A 63 -11.58 -4.64 -0.92
N LEU A 64 -10.82 -4.10 0.03
CA LEU A 64 -9.95 -2.94 -0.18
C LEU A 64 -8.89 -3.22 -1.25
N TRP A 65 -8.40 -2.14 -1.83
CA TRP A 65 -7.30 -2.08 -2.78
C TRP A 65 -6.13 -1.43 -2.08
N MET A 66 -4.92 -1.86 -2.43
CA MET A 66 -3.68 -1.33 -1.88
C MET A 66 -2.89 -0.63 -2.98
N ALA A 67 -2.44 0.60 -2.71
CA ALA A 67 -1.53 1.29 -3.60
C ALA A 67 -0.21 0.53 -3.67
N TYR A 68 0.15 0.17 -4.89
CA TYR A 68 1.45 -0.35 -5.24
C TYR A 68 1.78 0.26 -6.61
N SER A 69 2.62 1.27 -6.64
CA SER A 69 3.16 1.73 -7.92
C SER A 69 4.63 1.37 -8.00
N PRO A 70 5.10 1.03 -9.21
CA PRO A 70 6.46 0.54 -9.38
C PRO A 70 7.48 1.59 -8.92
N GLU A 71 8.67 1.12 -8.56
CA GLU A 71 9.93 1.88 -8.60
C GLU A 71 10.29 2.39 -10.02
N ILE A 72 9.35 2.49 -10.97
CA ILE A 72 9.57 2.91 -12.36
C ILE A 72 8.82 4.20 -12.65
N VAL A 73 9.59 5.27 -12.62
CA VAL A 73 9.55 6.53 -13.39
C VAL A 73 8.23 6.89 -14.04
N ASP A 74 7.53 7.83 -13.43
CA ASP A 74 6.66 8.75 -14.16
C ASP A 74 7.49 9.97 -14.61
N THR A 75 7.26 10.43 -15.84
CA THR A 75 8.06 11.47 -16.50
C THR A 75 7.76 12.86 -15.95
N ASN A 76 8.35 13.20 -14.79
CA ASN A 76 8.49 14.58 -14.30
C ASN A 76 9.59 14.70 -13.21
N ALA A 77 10.79 14.19 -13.50
CA ALA A 77 11.96 14.14 -12.60
C ALA A 77 12.01 13.03 -11.52
N GLN A 78 11.11 12.04 -11.56
CA GLN A 78 11.16 10.85 -10.68
C GLN A 78 11.89 9.68 -11.35
N TYR A 79 13.12 9.91 -11.81
CA TYR A 79 13.91 8.88 -12.48
C TYR A 79 14.45 7.86 -11.46
N ARG A 80 14.33 6.57 -11.80
CA ARG A 80 15.03 5.46 -11.13
C ARG A 80 16.53 5.74 -11.25
N GLY A 81 17.17 6.08 -10.14
CA GLY A 81 18.60 6.38 -10.08
C GLY A 81 18.98 7.87 -10.07
N LEU A 82 18.02 8.82 -10.12
CA LEU A 82 18.30 10.22 -9.76
C LEU A 82 17.91 10.52 -8.31
N ASP A 83 16.79 9.98 -7.84
CA ASP A 83 16.51 9.85 -6.41
C ASP A 83 16.64 8.37 -6.02
N PRO A 84 17.67 8.00 -5.23
CA PRO A 84 17.90 6.62 -4.82
C PRO A 84 17.01 6.19 -3.65
N ASP A 85 16.24 7.09 -3.03
CA ASP A 85 15.41 6.77 -1.86
C ASP A 85 13.92 6.58 -2.25
N PRO A 86 13.40 5.34 -2.32
CA PRO A 86 12.00 5.08 -2.63
C PRO A 86 11.03 5.64 -1.59
N ARG A 87 11.52 6.07 -0.41
CA ARG A 87 10.71 6.75 0.61
C ARG A 87 10.40 8.20 0.28
N ASN A 88 10.91 8.74 -0.82
CA ASN A 88 10.52 10.07 -1.32
C ASN A 88 9.33 10.01 -2.28
N PHE A 89 8.76 8.82 -2.50
CA PHE A 89 7.66 8.62 -3.41
C PHE A 89 6.29 8.59 -2.70
N ALA A 90 5.39 9.46 -3.13
CA ALA A 90 3.97 9.42 -2.84
C ALA A 90 3.19 9.82 -4.10
N HIS A 91 1.97 9.31 -4.24
CA HIS A 91 1.05 9.70 -5.30
C HIS A 91 0.48 11.07 -4.99
N ALA A 92 0.78 12.05 -5.84
CA ALA A 92 0.19 13.38 -5.69
C ALA A 92 -1.31 13.32 -6.01
N ILE A 93 -2.03 14.33 -5.53
CA ILE A 93 -3.47 14.43 -5.73
C ILE A 93 -3.77 14.50 -7.23
N GLY A 94 -4.62 13.59 -7.70
CA GLY A 94 -5.03 13.51 -9.10
C GLY A 94 -4.13 12.70 -10.01
N ASP A 95 -2.97 12.23 -9.54
CA ASP A 95 -2.07 11.38 -10.33
C ASP A 95 -2.57 9.94 -10.41
N PRO A 96 -2.24 9.20 -11.49
CA PRO A 96 -2.58 7.78 -11.62
C PRO A 96 -1.88 6.92 -10.56
N ILE A 97 -2.67 6.15 -9.81
CA ILE A 97 -2.22 5.23 -8.78
C ILE A 97 -2.36 3.80 -9.31
N SER A 98 -1.28 3.04 -9.36
CA SER A 98 -1.38 1.59 -9.57
C SER A 98 -1.79 0.94 -8.24
N CYS A 99 -2.82 0.09 -8.29
CA CYS A 99 -3.37 -0.54 -7.10
C CYS A 99 -3.75 -1.99 -7.38
N PHE A 100 -3.54 -2.85 -6.39
CA PHE A 100 -3.92 -4.26 -6.48
C PHE A 100 -4.93 -4.58 -5.40
N LYS A 101 -5.68 -5.65 -5.60
CA LYS A 101 -6.65 -6.15 -4.62
C LYS A 101 -6.03 -7.32 -3.83
N PRO A 102 -5.62 -7.12 -2.57
CA PRO A 102 -5.07 -8.20 -1.76
C PRO A 102 -6.05 -9.36 -1.63
N GLN A 103 -5.54 -10.58 -1.71
CA GLN A 103 -6.28 -11.84 -1.53
C GLN A 103 -5.73 -12.58 -0.31
N ILE A 104 -6.59 -13.39 0.33
CA ILE A 104 -6.15 -14.26 1.44
C ILE A 104 -5.00 -15.15 0.95
N GLY A 105 -3.93 -15.22 1.75
CA GLY A 105 -2.70 -15.96 1.45
C GLY A 105 -1.64 -15.16 0.69
N ASP A 106 -1.92 -13.91 0.31
CA ASP A 106 -0.89 -13.01 -0.25
C ASP A 106 0.20 -12.70 0.78
N LEU A 107 1.45 -12.67 0.33
CA LEU A 107 2.60 -12.24 1.12
C LEU A 107 3.07 -10.86 0.66
N ILE A 108 3.14 -9.93 1.61
CA ILE A 108 3.47 -8.53 1.37
C ILE A 108 4.43 -8.06 2.46
N THR A 109 5.46 -7.30 2.09
CA THR A 109 6.34 -6.61 3.02
C THR A 109 6.05 -5.11 3.00
N LEU A 110 5.86 -4.52 4.19
CA LEU A 110 5.59 -3.09 4.37
C LEU A 110 6.64 -2.49 5.31
N THR A 111 7.09 -1.27 5.02
CA THR A 111 7.87 -0.49 6.00
C THR A 111 7.00 -0.04 7.17
N ASP A 112 7.62 0.19 8.33
CA ASP A 112 6.90 0.70 9.51
C ASP A 112 6.26 2.08 9.25
N ASP A 113 6.85 2.87 8.34
CA ASP A 113 6.39 4.23 8.00
C ASP A 113 4.94 4.30 7.48
N VAL A 114 4.42 3.23 6.88
CA VAL A 114 3.03 3.17 6.36
C VAL A 114 2.03 2.57 7.34
N ILE A 115 2.48 2.13 8.51
CA ILE A 115 1.65 1.45 9.52
C ILE A 115 1.49 2.39 10.72
N THR A 116 0.25 2.65 11.11
CA THR A 116 -0.06 3.48 12.28
C THR A 116 -0.21 2.63 13.56
N GLY A 117 -0.26 3.31 14.70
CA GLY A 117 -0.37 2.67 16.01
C GLY A 117 0.97 2.17 16.53
N THR A 118 0.96 1.10 17.31
CA THR A 118 2.18 0.56 17.95
C THR A 118 2.21 -0.95 17.86
N LYS A 119 3.32 -1.49 17.38
CA LYS A 119 3.54 -2.94 17.28
C LYS A 119 3.39 -3.64 18.63
N SER A 120 4.19 -3.31 19.65
CA SER A 120 4.12 -3.97 20.98
C SER A 120 3.94 -5.50 20.85
N THR A 121 2.88 -6.07 21.44
CA THR A 121 2.47 -7.48 21.33
C THR A 121 1.46 -7.75 20.21
N ASN A 122 1.12 -6.74 19.40
CA ASN A 122 0.20 -6.88 18.28
C ASN A 122 0.80 -7.75 17.18
N GLY A 123 0.00 -8.72 16.72
CA GLY A 123 0.38 -9.67 15.68
C GLY A 123 -0.28 -9.39 14.33
N PHE A 124 -1.05 -8.31 14.21
CA PHE A 124 -1.80 -7.98 13.00
C PHE A 124 -1.68 -6.50 12.66
N VAL A 125 -1.81 -6.17 11.39
CA VAL A 125 -2.14 -4.81 10.92
C VAL A 125 -3.47 -4.88 10.17
N VAL A 126 -4.37 -3.97 10.51
CA VAL A 126 -5.78 -4.04 10.12
C VAL A 126 -6.27 -2.73 9.54
N ALA A 127 -7.19 -2.79 8.60
CA ALA A 127 -7.85 -1.61 8.07
C ALA A 127 -8.77 -0.98 9.13
N THR A 128 -8.76 0.35 9.19
CA THR A 128 -9.59 1.13 10.12
C THR A 128 -10.50 2.10 9.38
N ASN A 129 -11.67 2.35 9.96
CA ASN A 129 -12.65 3.29 9.39
C ASN A 129 -12.08 4.71 9.38
N GLY A 130 -12.17 5.38 8.22
CA GLY A 130 -11.72 6.76 8.04
C GLY A 130 -10.21 6.92 7.95
N ASP A 131 -9.46 5.84 7.66
CA ASP A 131 -8.00 5.89 7.52
C ASP A 131 -7.54 5.12 6.27
N TYR A 132 -6.55 5.67 5.59
CA TYR A 132 -5.87 5.00 4.47
C TYR A 132 -4.73 4.11 4.96
N GLN A 133 -4.17 4.38 6.13
CA GLN A 133 -3.11 3.56 6.73
C GLN A 133 -3.71 2.37 7.48
N LEU A 134 -2.97 1.26 7.47
CA LEU A 134 -3.28 0.12 8.32
C LEU A 134 -2.79 0.39 9.74
N ASN A 135 -3.51 -0.09 10.74
CA ASN A 135 -3.18 0.12 12.15
C ASN A 135 -2.82 -1.21 12.82
N TRP A 136 -1.82 -1.20 13.71
CA TRP A 136 -1.49 -2.36 14.53
C TRP A 136 -2.69 -2.80 15.40
N GLY A 137 -3.00 -4.09 15.35
CA GLY A 137 -4.11 -4.71 16.09
C GLY A 137 -3.72 -6.03 16.75
N ALA A 138 -4.35 -6.33 17.89
CA ALA A 138 -4.14 -7.57 18.62
C ALA A 138 -4.79 -8.78 17.92
N SER A 139 -5.72 -8.54 16.99
CA SER A 139 -6.55 -9.56 16.33
C SER A 139 -6.94 -9.11 14.93
N ALA A 140 -7.28 -10.05 14.06
CA ALA A 140 -7.92 -9.73 12.78
C ALA A 140 -9.31 -9.11 12.97
N VAL A 141 -9.75 -8.31 12.00
CA VAL A 141 -11.07 -7.66 11.96
C VAL A 141 -11.92 -8.22 10.82
N SER A 142 -13.21 -7.86 10.80
CA SER A 142 -14.13 -8.09 9.67
C SER A 142 -13.85 -7.08 8.54
N GLY A 143 -12.63 -7.12 8.03
CA GLY A 143 -12.04 -6.21 7.04
C GLY A 143 -10.65 -6.72 6.65
N LEU A 144 -9.94 -5.96 5.82
CA LEU A 144 -8.56 -6.31 5.46
C LEU A 144 -7.69 -6.45 6.73
N SER A 145 -7.13 -7.65 6.93
CA SER A 145 -6.26 -7.97 8.05
C SER A 145 -5.04 -8.74 7.57
N LEU A 146 -3.87 -8.28 7.99
CA LEU A 146 -2.57 -8.83 7.65
C LEU A 146 -1.93 -9.35 8.93
N LYS A 147 -1.59 -10.64 8.98
CA LYS A 147 -0.91 -11.28 10.10
C LYS A 147 0.59 -11.14 9.94
N LEU A 148 1.26 -10.69 10.99
CA LEU A 148 2.71 -10.58 11.03
C LEU A 148 3.36 -11.96 10.95
N LEU A 149 4.27 -12.14 9.98
CA LEU A 149 5.13 -13.32 9.88
C LEU A 149 6.51 -13.08 10.51
N GLY A 150 7.04 -11.86 10.39
CA GLY A 150 8.33 -11.52 10.97
C GLY A 150 8.77 -10.09 10.72
N THR A 151 9.75 -9.65 11.51
CA THR A 151 10.49 -8.41 11.24
C THR A 151 11.54 -8.71 10.18
N THR A 152 11.61 -7.84 9.17
CA THR A 152 12.61 -7.86 8.10
C THR A 152 13.15 -6.44 7.90
N TYR A 153 13.96 -6.26 6.87
CA TYR A 153 14.52 -4.97 6.51
C TYR A 153 14.57 -4.80 4.99
N ILE A 154 14.22 -3.62 4.51
CA ILE A 154 14.44 -3.22 3.12
C ILE A 154 15.77 -2.45 3.08
N SER A 155 16.67 -2.85 2.18
CA SER A 155 17.95 -2.17 2.02
C SER A 155 17.80 -1.03 1.01
N ILE A 156 18.08 0.20 1.43
CA ILE A 156 17.92 1.42 0.62
C ILE A 156 19.26 2.16 0.56
N GLY A 157 19.75 2.40 -0.66
CA GLY A 157 21.03 3.05 -0.92
C GLY A 157 21.06 4.54 -0.56
N LEU A 158 21.34 4.91 0.68
CA LEU A 158 21.40 6.32 1.13
C LEU A 158 22.76 7.01 0.91
N GLY A 159 23.64 6.45 0.08
CA GLY A 159 24.96 7.03 -0.23
C GLY A 159 25.96 7.11 0.93
N SER A 160 25.62 6.57 2.11
CA SER A 160 26.44 6.62 3.34
C SER A 160 27.03 5.25 3.69
N ILE A 161 28.25 5.19 4.24
CA ILE A 161 28.86 3.94 4.72
C ILE A 161 28.21 3.58 6.07
N GLY A 162 27.35 2.56 6.11
CA GLY A 162 26.64 2.12 7.33
C GLY A 162 25.41 1.25 7.06
N THR A 163 24.58 1.01 8.08
CA THR A 163 23.35 0.21 7.98
C THR A 163 22.28 0.96 7.19
N GLN A 164 22.27 0.72 5.88
CA GLN A 164 21.32 1.24 4.91
C GLN A 164 20.00 0.46 4.92
N ARG A 165 19.45 0.19 6.10
CA ARG A 165 18.27 -0.68 6.28
C ARG A 165 17.12 0.08 6.91
N VAL A 166 15.95 -0.06 6.31
CA VAL A 166 14.69 0.44 6.86
C VAL A 166 13.93 -0.73 7.45
N THR A 167 13.42 -0.56 8.66
CA THR A 167 12.61 -1.59 9.33
C THR A 167 11.36 -1.85 8.52
N ALA A 168 11.12 -3.12 8.23
CA ALA A 168 9.95 -3.58 7.53
C ALA A 168 9.40 -4.85 8.20
N TYR A 169 8.20 -5.20 7.82
CA TYR A 169 7.51 -6.37 8.35
C TYR A 169 6.91 -7.14 7.19
N GLN A 170 7.12 -8.45 7.21
CA GLN A 170 6.46 -9.35 6.28
C GLN A 170 5.15 -9.82 6.88
N PHE A 171 4.11 -9.78 6.07
CA PHE A 171 2.75 -10.14 6.45
C PHE A 171 2.15 -11.16 5.49
N GLU A 172 1.21 -11.94 6.03
CA GLU A 172 0.27 -12.76 5.28
C GLU A 172 -1.12 -12.12 5.36
N VAL A 173 -1.80 -11.95 4.24
CA VAL A 173 -3.21 -11.52 4.24
C VAL A 173 -4.08 -12.67 4.76
N VAL A 174 -4.77 -12.45 5.87
CA VAL A 174 -5.58 -13.50 6.55
C VAL A 174 -7.07 -13.22 6.56
N ALA A 175 -7.49 -11.97 6.31
CA ALA A 175 -8.90 -11.61 6.14
C ALA A 175 -9.04 -10.47 5.13
N ILE A 176 -10.13 -10.49 4.37
CA ILE A 176 -10.48 -9.47 3.34
C ILE A 176 -11.98 -9.16 3.33
N ALA A 177 -12.70 -9.69 4.32
CA ALA A 177 -14.14 -9.81 4.37
C ALA A 177 -14.84 -8.48 4.52
#